data_AF-A0A552F1D9-F1
#
_entry.id   AF-A0A552F1D9-F1
#
_cell.length_a   1.000
_cell.length_b   1.000
_cell.length_c   1.000
_cell.angle_alpha   90.00
_cell.angle_beta   90.00
_cell.angle_gamma   90.00
#
_symmetry.space_group_name_H-M   'P 1'
#
loop_
_entity.id
_entity.type
_entity.pdbx_description
1 polymer ?
#
loop_
_entity_poly.entity_id
_entity_poly.type
_entity_poly.pdbx_seq_one_letter_code
_entity_poly.pdbx_strand_id
1 'polypeptide(L)'
;MHYSEAEQKLEQLFESRNYKLLIQQRLRHVHQDLIYTCSNGAAIYISYPGLKARIGRNGKIVYDYRVDIVTSQLSTSLSHANIIVDIYNKCLQGFDRELMKQILIGAAREGQIDVNQYSQVKSYSYCAVNQSILRCAMVAHTALGKSYNSTANQSDLTFEELFSSIFWIVLQEDINYPMPRYQGRKMPFSRYLEALHCFESDHTLDEVISRALVEGYPPSDWIDMDYSFRRFIN
;
A
#
# COMPACT_ATOMS: atom_id res chain seq x y z
N MET A 1 -2.67 -16.07 -2.89
CA MET A 1 -1.24 -16.05 -3.24
C MET A 1 -0.47 -15.47 -2.07
N HIS A 2 0.59 -16.15 -1.64
CA HIS A 2 1.43 -15.67 -0.53
C HIS A 2 2.48 -14.66 -1.03
N TYR A 3 3.03 -13.85 -0.11
CA TYR A 3 4.05 -12.85 -0.45
C TYR A 3 5.31 -13.46 -1.07
N SER A 4 5.78 -14.59 -0.54
CA SER A 4 6.96 -15.29 -1.08
C SER A 4 6.76 -15.80 -2.49
N GLU A 5 5.56 -16.32 -2.80
CA GLU A 5 5.21 -16.75 -4.16
C GLU A 5 5.16 -15.57 -5.13
N ALA A 6 4.62 -14.43 -4.67
CA ALA A 6 4.55 -13.21 -5.46
C ALA A 6 5.94 -12.61 -5.72
N GLU A 7 6.82 -12.60 -4.71
CA GLU A 7 8.21 -12.15 -4.85
C GLU A 7 8.94 -12.97 -5.93
N GLN A 8 8.86 -14.30 -5.87
CA GLN A 8 9.49 -15.18 -6.88
C GLN A 8 8.95 -14.92 -8.28
N LYS A 9 7.64 -14.70 -8.43
CA LYS A 9 7.03 -14.34 -9.73
C LYS A 9 7.55 -13.00 -10.25
N LEU A 10 7.72 -12.01 -9.37
CA LEU A 10 8.26 -10.70 -9.75
C LEU A 10 9.72 -10.79 -10.18
N GLU A 11 10.55 -11.55 -9.46
CA GLU A 11 11.95 -11.76 -9.84
C GLU A 11 12.06 -12.38 -11.24
N GLN A 12 11.29 -13.45 -11.51
CA GLN A 12 11.25 -14.09 -12.84
C GLN A 12 10.78 -13.11 -13.93
N LEU A 13 9.74 -12.31 -13.64
CA LEU A 13 9.23 -11.31 -14.56
C LEU A 13 10.31 -10.27 -14.87
N PHE A 14 10.97 -9.71 -13.85
CA PHE A 14 12.01 -8.70 -14.02
C PHE A 14 13.22 -9.24 -14.81
N GLU A 15 13.66 -10.46 -14.52
CA GLU A 15 14.74 -11.11 -15.27
C GLU A 15 14.38 -11.27 -16.76
N SER A 16 13.16 -11.70 -17.06
CA SER A 16 12.68 -11.87 -18.44
C SER A 16 12.55 -10.54 -19.23
N ARG A 17 12.57 -9.41 -18.52
CA ARG A 17 12.32 -8.06 -19.06
C ARG A 17 13.58 -7.18 -19.09
N ASN A 18 14.75 -7.80 -19.02
CA ASN A 18 16.05 -7.10 -19.04
C ASN A 18 16.19 -6.03 -17.95
N TYR A 19 15.60 -6.25 -16.78
CA TYR A 19 15.51 -5.25 -15.70
C TYR A 19 16.88 -4.62 -15.35
N LYS A 20 17.94 -5.42 -15.31
CA LYS A 20 19.32 -4.95 -15.08
C LYS A 20 19.75 -3.87 -16.08
N LEU A 21 19.45 -4.06 -17.37
CA LEU A 21 19.78 -3.10 -18.41
C LEU A 21 19.01 -1.79 -18.23
N LEU A 22 17.74 -1.88 -17.85
CA LEU A 22 16.90 -0.71 -17.58
C LEU A 22 17.48 0.14 -16.44
N ILE A 23 17.95 -0.50 -15.35
CA ILE A 23 18.64 0.21 -14.26
C ILE A 23 19.93 0.86 -14.75
N GLN A 24 20.74 0.15 -15.55
CA GLN A 24 22.01 0.68 -16.09
C GLN A 24 21.78 1.91 -16.97
N GLN A 25 20.69 1.93 -17.72
CA GLN A 25 20.24 3.06 -18.54
C GLN A 25 19.54 4.16 -17.72
N ARG A 26 19.40 3.99 -16.40
CA ARG A 26 18.70 4.91 -15.48
C ARG A 26 17.24 5.17 -15.86
N LEU A 27 16.61 4.19 -16.51
CA LEU A 27 15.19 4.26 -16.87
C LEU A 27 14.32 3.92 -15.65
N ARG A 28 13.12 4.52 -15.59
CA ARG A 28 12.17 4.35 -14.49
C ARG A 28 10.75 4.27 -15.04
N HIS A 29 9.96 3.33 -14.52
CA HIS A 29 8.56 3.12 -14.90
C HIS A 29 8.34 3.02 -16.43
N VAL A 30 9.30 2.42 -17.15
CA VAL A 30 9.26 2.29 -18.61
C VAL A 30 8.60 0.99 -19.08
N HIS A 31 8.55 -0.01 -18.20
CA HIS A 31 7.76 -1.20 -18.39
C HIS A 31 6.58 -1.19 -17.44
N GLN A 32 5.46 -1.72 -17.92
CA GLN A 32 4.26 -1.91 -17.16
C GLN A 32 3.70 -3.30 -17.52
N ASP A 33 3.45 -4.12 -16.50
CA ASP A 33 2.82 -5.43 -16.68
C ASP A 33 1.55 -5.50 -15.82
N LEU A 34 0.50 -6.10 -16.40
CA LEU A 34 -0.73 -6.42 -15.70
C LEU A 34 -0.47 -7.58 -14.73
N ILE A 35 -0.81 -7.39 -13.46
CA ILE A 35 -0.56 -8.38 -12.42
C ILE A 35 -1.86 -8.95 -11.84
N TYR A 36 -2.94 -8.16 -11.86
CA TYR A 36 -4.23 -8.63 -11.36
C TYR A 36 -5.38 -7.88 -12.04
N THR A 37 -6.48 -8.59 -12.28
CA THR A 37 -7.75 -8.02 -12.76
C THR A 37 -8.82 -8.31 -11.72
N CYS A 38 -9.41 -7.26 -11.15
CA CYS A 38 -10.51 -7.33 -10.21
C CYS A 38 -11.81 -7.78 -10.92
N SER A 39 -12.76 -8.30 -10.14
CA SER A 39 -14.05 -8.80 -10.64
C SER A 39 -14.90 -7.74 -11.35
N ASN A 40 -14.72 -6.47 -11.01
CA ASN A 40 -15.39 -5.33 -11.64
C ASN A 40 -14.67 -4.82 -12.91
N GLY A 41 -13.59 -5.47 -13.33
CA GLY A 41 -12.78 -5.10 -14.49
C GLY A 41 -11.67 -4.08 -14.21
N ALA A 42 -11.51 -3.60 -12.97
CA ALA A 42 -10.35 -2.82 -12.61
C ALA A 42 -9.07 -3.67 -12.73
N ALA A 43 -7.98 -3.03 -13.13
CA ALA A 43 -6.71 -3.68 -13.42
C ALA A 43 -5.59 -3.07 -12.58
N ILE A 44 -4.79 -3.94 -11.97
CA ILE A 44 -3.62 -3.57 -11.18
C ILE A 44 -2.37 -3.92 -11.96
N TYR A 45 -1.57 -2.89 -12.18
CA TYR A 45 -0.31 -2.98 -12.89
C TYR A 45 0.84 -2.71 -11.93
N ILE A 46 2.00 -3.26 -12.28
CA ILE A 46 3.27 -2.81 -11.74
C ILE A 46 4.07 -2.11 -12.82
N SER A 47 4.64 -0.97 -12.47
CA SER A 47 5.50 -0.17 -13.34
C SER A 47 6.93 -0.16 -12.82
N TYR A 48 7.89 -0.49 -13.68
CA TYR A 48 9.27 -0.70 -13.25
C TYR A 48 10.30 -0.31 -14.32
N PRO A 49 11.59 -0.11 -13.96
CA PRO A 49 12.15 -0.09 -12.61
C PRO A 49 11.58 1.04 -11.74
N GLY A 50 11.43 0.80 -10.44
CA GLY A 50 10.98 1.80 -9.47
C GLY A 50 12.08 2.81 -9.10
N LEU A 51 11.73 3.80 -8.28
CA LEU A 51 12.64 4.88 -7.88
C LEU A 51 13.86 4.39 -7.08
N LYS A 52 13.70 3.33 -6.29
CA LYS A 52 14.73 2.75 -5.42
C LYS A 52 15.56 1.66 -6.12
N ALA A 53 15.21 1.30 -7.34
CA ALA A 53 15.90 0.28 -8.13
C ALA A 53 17.36 0.68 -8.38
N ARG A 54 18.30 -0.23 -8.08
CA ARG A 54 19.74 0.03 -8.23
C ARG A 54 20.55 -1.26 -8.31
N ILE A 55 21.77 -1.16 -8.86
CA ILE A 55 22.77 -2.21 -8.77
C ILE A 55 23.70 -1.86 -7.60
N GLY A 56 23.74 -2.72 -6.60
CA GLY A 56 24.63 -2.59 -5.44
C GLY A 56 26.10 -2.79 -5.81
N ARG A 57 27.01 -2.39 -4.91
CA ARG A 57 28.47 -2.49 -5.14
C ARG A 57 28.96 -3.92 -5.39
N ASN A 58 28.25 -4.93 -4.87
CA ASN A 58 28.53 -6.35 -5.08
C ASN A 58 27.84 -6.93 -6.33
N GLY A 59 27.24 -6.09 -7.18
CA GLY A 59 26.46 -6.52 -8.34
C GLY A 59 25.05 -7.00 -8.02
N LYS A 60 24.66 -7.08 -6.74
CA LYS A 60 23.29 -7.46 -6.34
C LYS A 60 22.30 -6.40 -6.84
N ILE A 61 21.24 -6.84 -7.51
CA ILE A 61 20.15 -5.97 -7.94
C ILE A 61 19.22 -5.71 -6.76
N VAL A 62 18.85 -4.44 -6.58
CA VAL A 62 17.73 -4.03 -5.74
C VAL A 62 16.57 -3.79 -6.68
N TYR A 63 15.55 -4.64 -6.59
CA TYR A 63 14.31 -4.51 -7.34
C TYR A 63 13.41 -3.48 -6.67
N ASP A 64 12.65 -2.75 -7.46
CA ASP A 64 11.62 -1.81 -7.03
C ASP A 64 10.60 -1.61 -8.15
N TYR A 65 9.38 -1.24 -7.80
CA TYR A 65 8.32 -0.97 -8.76
C TYR A 65 7.31 -0.01 -8.16
N ARG A 66 6.40 0.51 -8.97
CA ARG A 66 5.25 1.31 -8.54
C ARG A 66 3.98 0.54 -8.85
N VAL A 67 3.00 0.59 -7.96
CA VAL A 67 1.68 -0.01 -8.19
C VAL A 67 0.76 1.03 -8.81
N ASP A 68 0.16 0.67 -9.94
CA ASP A 68 -0.82 1.47 -10.64
C ASP A 68 -2.17 0.75 -10.68
N ILE A 69 -3.25 1.51 -10.58
CA ILE A 69 -4.62 1.04 -10.75
C ILE A 69 -5.24 1.71 -11.97
N VAL A 70 -5.96 0.91 -12.75
CA VAL A 70 -6.75 1.35 -13.89
C VAL A 70 -8.18 0.87 -13.70
N THR A 71 -9.12 1.79 -13.56
CA THR A 71 -10.56 1.56 -13.55
C THR A 71 -11.18 2.18 -14.80
N SER A 72 -12.51 2.07 -14.97
CA SER A 72 -13.21 2.77 -16.04
C SER A 72 -13.16 4.30 -15.94
N GLN A 73 -12.81 4.84 -14.77
CA GLN A 73 -12.84 6.28 -14.47
C GLN A 73 -11.45 6.86 -14.18
N LEU A 74 -10.47 6.02 -13.87
CA LEU A 74 -9.21 6.43 -13.28
C LEU A 74 -8.05 5.59 -13.80
N SER A 75 -6.93 6.22 -14.14
CA SER A 75 -5.64 5.55 -14.32
C SER A 75 -4.61 6.32 -13.50
N THR A 76 -4.08 5.69 -12.44
CA THR A 76 -3.19 6.40 -11.51
C THR A 76 -2.34 5.46 -10.66
N SER A 77 -1.29 6.01 -10.05
CA SER A 77 -0.46 5.28 -9.09
C SER A 77 -1.02 5.39 -7.67
N LEU A 78 -0.95 4.32 -6.91
CA LEU A 78 -1.33 4.30 -5.50
C LEU A 78 -0.11 4.34 -4.58
N SER A 79 -0.22 5.10 -3.49
CA SER A 79 0.78 5.17 -2.42
C SER A 79 0.19 4.69 -1.09
N HIS A 80 1.03 4.45 -0.08
CA HIS A 80 0.56 4.16 1.28
C HIS A 80 -0.41 5.22 1.82
N ALA A 81 -0.19 6.50 1.51
CA ALA A 81 -1.10 7.56 1.93
C ALA A 81 -2.49 7.43 1.30
N ASN A 82 -2.57 7.02 0.02
CA ASN A 82 -3.86 6.79 -0.64
C ASN A 82 -4.64 5.64 0.00
N ILE A 83 -3.92 4.58 0.39
CA ILE A 83 -4.49 3.43 1.10
C ILE A 83 -4.98 3.84 2.50
N ILE A 84 -4.19 4.61 3.24
CA ILE A 84 -4.56 5.13 4.58
C ILE A 84 -5.84 5.96 4.50
N VAL A 85 -5.93 6.87 3.52
CA VAL A 85 -7.11 7.71 3.30
C VAL A 85 -8.34 6.87 2.94
N ASP A 86 -8.19 5.88 2.08
CA ASP A 86 -9.29 5.00 1.65
C ASP A 86 -9.84 4.16 2.80
N ILE A 87 -8.95 3.53 3.60
CA ILE A 87 -9.32 2.77 4.80
C ILE A 87 -10.04 3.66 5.81
N TYR A 88 -9.48 4.84 6.10
CA TYR A 88 -10.05 5.76 7.08
C TYR A 88 -11.43 6.26 6.63
N ASN A 89 -11.59 6.61 5.34
CA ASN A 89 -12.87 7.05 4.79
C ASN A 89 -13.92 5.96 4.93
N LYS A 90 -13.61 4.70 4.57
CA LYS A 90 -14.56 3.58 4.71
C LYS A 90 -15.07 3.40 6.13
N CYS A 91 -14.17 3.45 7.10
CA CYS A 91 -14.53 3.34 8.52
C CYS A 91 -15.30 4.56 9.02
N LEU A 92 -14.95 5.77 8.58
CA LEU A 92 -15.71 6.99 8.90
C LEU A 92 -17.14 6.93 8.35
N GLN A 93 -17.34 6.28 7.20
CA GLN A 93 -18.65 6.08 6.55
C GLN A 93 -19.42 4.86 7.09
N GLY A 94 -18.94 4.25 8.17
CA GLY A 94 -19.67 3.23 8.91
C GLY A 94 -19.26 1.79 8.59
N PHE A 95 -18.17 1.54 7.85
CA PHE A 95 -17.61 0.20 7.80
C PHE A 95 -17.04 -0.21 9.16
N ASP A 96 -17.32 -1.45 9.57
CA ASP A 96 -16.92 -1.98 10.87
C ASP A 96 -15.39 -1.93 11.05
N ARG A 97 -14.93 -1.18 12.04
CA ARG A 97 -13.51 -0.93 12.31
C ARG A 97 -12.77 -2.18 12.79
N GLU A 98 -13.41 -2.98 13.63
CA GLU A 98 -12.80 -4.21 14.14
C GLU A 98 -12.70 -5.26 13.04
N LEU A 99 -13.69 -5.34 12.15
CA LEU A 99 -13.60 -6.17 10.96
C LEU A 99 -12.49 -5.68 10.02
N MET A 100 -12.40 -4.38 9.73
CA MET A 100 -11.30 -3.83 8.91
C MET A 100 -9.93 -4.19 9.49
N LYS A 101 -9.77 -4.05 10.81
CA LYS A 101 -8.56 -4.44 11.54
C LYS A 101 -8.25 -5.94 11.39
N GLN A 102 -9.24 -6.80 11.55
CA GLN A 102 -9.07 -8.26 11.36
C GLN A 102 -8.65 -8.60 9.93
N ILE A 103 -9.29 -7.99 8.94
CA ILE A 103 -8.98 -8.20 7.52
C ILE A 103 -7.54 -7.73 7.21
N LEU A 104 -7.12 -6.56 7.70
CA LEU A 104 -5.75 -6.05 7.55
C LEU A 104 -4.72 -6.97 8.20
N ILE A 105 -4.98 -7.46 9.42
CA ILE A 105 -4.09 -8.40 10.11
C ILE A 105 -4.02 -9.73 9.34
N GLY A 106 -5.14 -10.22 8.81
CA GLY A 106 -5.18 -11.39 7.94
C GLY A 106 -4.32 -11.21 6.69
N ALA A 107 -4.50 -10.09 5.97
CA ALA A 107 -3.72 -9.75 4.77
C ALA A 107 -2.21 -9.61 5.06
N ALA A 108 -1.84 -9.13 6.26
CA ALA A 108 -0.45 -9.02 6.66
C ALA A 108 0.24 -10.38 6.84
N ARG A 109 -0.52 -11.37 7.32
CA ARG A 109 -0.06 -12.74 7.59
C ARG A 109 -0.08 -13.62 6.33
N GLU A 110 -1.22 -13.64 5.65
CA GLU A 110 -1.53 -14.63 4.61
C GLU A 110 -1.22 -14.12 3.20
N GLY A 111 -1.09 -12.80 3.02
CA GLY A 111 -0.94 -12.20 1.70
C GLY A 111 -2.29 -11.85 1.09
N GLN A 112 -2.54 -12.34 -0.12
CA GLN A 112 -3.79 -12.04 -0.81
C GLN A 112 -4.96 -12.75 -0.12
N ILE A 113 -5.98 -11.98 0.23
CA ILE A 113 -7.18 -12.45 0.92
C ILE A 113 -8.42 -12.28 0.02
N ASP A 114 -9.38 -13.19 0.16
CA ASP A 114 -10.71 -13.01 -0.45
C ASP A 114 -11.59 -12.19 0.50
N VAL A 115 -11.66 -10.89 0.25
CA VAL A 115 -12.50 -9.97 1.04
C VAL A 115 -14.00 -10.13 0.76
N ASN A 116 -14.38 -10.76 -0.36
CA ASN A 116 -15.79 -10.94 -0.69
C ASN A 116 -16.45 -12.03 0.16
N GLN A 117 -15.70 -12.77 0.97
CA GLN A 117 -16.27 -13.70 1.95
C GLN A 117 -17.04 -12.98 3.07
N TYR A 118 -16.72 -11.71 3.36
CA TYR A 118 -17.35 -10.95 4.44
C TYR A 118 -18.66 -10.28 3.96
N SER A 119 -19.77 -10.53 4.67
CA SER A 119 -21.08 -9.95 4.32
C SER A 119 -21.11 -8.42 4.36
N GLN A 120 -20.35 -7.81 5.27
CA GLN A 120 -20.24 -6.36 5.43
C GLN A 120 -19.54 -5.72 4.23
N VAL A 121 -18.59 -6.42 3.60
CA VAL A 121 -17.92 -5.96 2.37
C VAL A 121 -18.92 -5.90 1.21
N LYS A 122 -19.81 -6.89 1.10
CA LYS A 122 -20.85 -6.94 0.06
C LYS A 122 -21.93 -5.88 0.21
N SER A 123 -22.19 -5.43 1.44
CA SER A 123 -23.26 -4.47 1.75
C SER A 123 -22.75 -3.03 1.90
N TYR A 124 -21.44 -2.82 1.86
CA TYR A 124 -20.85 -1.48 1.94
C TYR A 124 -21.22 -0.63 0.72
N SER A 125 -21.63 0.61 0.97
CA SER A 125 -21.97 1.58 -0.08
C SER A 125 -20.77 2.50 -0.35
N TYR A 126 -20.09 2.28 -1.47
CA TYR A 126 -18.95 3.08 -1.88
C TYR A 126 -19.33 4.53 -2.17
N CYS A 127 -18.52 5.47 -1.71
CA CYS A 127 -18.81 6.89 -1.79
C CYS A 127 -17.59 7.74 -2.18
N ALA A 128 -17.81 9.03 -2.45
CA ALA A 128 -16.73 9.99 -2.61
C ALA A 128 -15.97 10.16 -1.29
N VAL A 129 -14.65 10.32 -1.35
CA VAL A 129 -13.85 10.55 -0.14
C VAL A 129 -14.17 11.92 0.45
N ASN A 130 -14.31 11.98 1.78
CA ASN A 130 -14.59 13.24 2.47
C ASN A 130 -13.51 14.29 2.18
N GLN A 131 -13.93 15.50 1.79
CA GLN A 131 -13.02 16.61 1.47
C GLN A 131 -12.12 17.03 2.63
N SER A 132 -12.57 16.88 3.88
CA SER A 132 -11.74 17.15 5.05
C SER A 132 -10.57 16.15 5.15
N ILE A 133 -10.81 14.87 4.88
CA ILE A 133 -9.78 13.82 4.83
C ILE A 133 -8.76 14.13 3.73
N LEU A 134 -9.23 14.48 2.53
CA LEU A 134 -8.35 14.84 1.41
C LEU A 134 -7.47 16.05 1.77
N ARG A 135 -8.06 17.07 2.42
CA ARG A 135 -7.31 18.24 2.89
C ARG A 135 -6.24 17.84 3.91
N CYS A 136 -6.54 16.96 4.86
CA CYS A 136 -5.55 16.46 5.82
C CYS A 136 -4.36 15.81 5.10
N ALA A 137 -4.63 14.94 4.12
CA ALA A 137 -3.57 14.31 3.32
C ALA A 137 -2.73 15.34 2.55
N MET A 138 -3.36 16.33 1.91
CA MET A 138 -2.66 17.38 1.16
C MET A 138 -1.77 18.24 2.07
N VAL A 139 -2.26 18.60 3.26
CA VAL A 139 -1.48 19.39 4.24
C VAL A 139 -0.27 18.61 4.72
N ALA A 140 -0.44 17.34 5.10
CA ALA A 140 0.66 16.48 5.55
C ALA A 140 1.75 16.32 4.48
N HIS A 141 1.37 16.17 3.21
CA HIS A 141 2.34 16.11 2.10
C HIS A 141 3.05 17.45 1.89
N THR A 142 2.29 18.56 1.90
CA THR A 142 2.84 19.90 1.65
C THR A 142 3.84 20.30 2.73
N ALA A 143 3.59 19.94 3.99
CA ALA A 143 4.52 20.17 5.10
C ALA A 143 5.90 19.52 4.89
N LEU A 144 5.97 18.48 4.05
CA LEU A 144 7.20 17.77 3.68
C LEU A 144 7.71 18.11 2.27
N GLY A 145 7.13 19.13 1.62
CA GLY A 145 7.48 19.51 0.24
C GLY A 145 7.06 18.47 -0.81
N LYS A 146 6.09 17.61 -0.50
CA LYS A 146 5.55 16.57 -1.38
C LYS A 146 4.16 16.96 -1.90
N SER A 147 3.75 16.38 -3.02
CA SER A 147 2.38 16.51 -3.54
C SER A 147 1.59 15.23 -3.25
N TYR A 148 0.35 15.38 -2.78
CA TYR A 148 -0.56 14.26 -2.62
C TYR A 148 -1.28 13.93 -3.93
N ASN A 149 -1.38 12.64 -4.29
CA ASN A 149 -2.17 12.19 -5.42
C ASN A 149 -3.67 12.10 -5.03
N SER A 150 -4.36 13.23 -5.01
CA SER A 150 -5.79 13.27 -4.66
C SER A 150 -6.70 12.60 -5.69
N THR A 151 -6.26 12.49 -6.95
CA THR A 151 -7.02 11.81 -8.01
C THR A 151 -7.29 10.35 -7.66
N ALA A 152 -6.33 9.71 -6.99
CA ALA A 152 -6.46 8.33 -6.52
C ALA A 152 -7.50 8.13 -5.39
N ASN A 153 -7.99 9.20 -4.78
CA ASN A 153 -9.00 9.17 -3.73
C ASN A 153 -10.15 10.13 -4.04
N GLN A 154 -10.55 10.25 -5.31
CA GLN A 154 -11.80 10.94 -5.64
C GLN A 154 -13.01 10.16 -5.11
N SER A 155 -12.93 8.84 -5.17
CA SER A 155 -13.92 7.91 -4.65
C SER A 155 -13.25 6.76 -3.92
N ASP A 156 -14.00 6.10 -3.06
CA ASP A 156 -13.63 4.83 -2.47
C ASP A 156 -13.24 3.81 -3.55
N LEU A 157 -12.11 3.15 -3.35
CA LEU A 157 -11.82 1.88 -4.02
C LEU A 157 -12.83 0.82 -3.55
N THR A 158 -13.16 -0.14 -4.41
CA THR A 158 -13.80 -1.37 -3.96
C THR A 158 -12.89 -2.11 -2.99
N PHE A 159 -13.45 -2.96 -2.13
CA PHE A 159 -12.62 -3.76 -1.22
C PHE A 159 -11.62 -4.65 -1.97
N GLU A 160 -12.00 -5.22 -3.11
CA GLU A 160 -11.11 -6.03 -3.93
C GLU A 160 -9.97 -5.19 -4.52
N GLU A 161 -10.27 -4.00 -5.06
CA GLU A 161 -9.26 -3.05 -5.55
C GLU A 161 -8.30 -2.61 -4.44
N LEU A 162 -8.84 -2.25 -3.27
CA LEU A 162 -8.07 -1.82 -2.10
C LEU A 162 -7.12 -2.92 -1.64
N PHE A 163 -7.61 -4.12 -1.36
CA PHE A 163 -6.80 -5.18 -0.77
C PHE A 163 -5.83 -5.82 -1.77
N SER A 164 -6.20 -5.87 -3.05
CA SER A 164 -5.28 -6.28 -4.10
C SER A 164 -4.17 -5.23 -4.28
N SER A 165 -4.48 -3.94 -4.18
CA SER A 165 -3.47 -2.87 -4.22
C SER A 165 -2.57 -2.89 -2.98
N ILE A 166 -3.14 -3.07 -1.78
CA ILE A 166 -2.39 -3.25 -0.54
C ILE A 166 -1.36 -4.36 -0.70
N PHE A 167 -1.77 -5.53 -1.20
CA PHE A 167 -0.88 -6.68 -1.36
C PHE A 167 0.38 -6.34 -2.16
N TRP A 168 0.24 -5.67 -3.31
CA TRP A 168 1.38 -5.31 -4.14
C TRP A 168 2.19 -4.13 -3.58
N ILE A 169 1.54 -3.14 -2.98
CA ILE A 169 2.24 -1.98 -2.40
C ILE A 169 3.09 -2.41 -1.20
N VAL A 170 2.56 -3.27 -0.31
CA VAL A 170 3.34 -3.71 0.86
C VAL A 170 4.44 -4.70 0.48
N LEU A 171 4.26 -5.49 -0.59
CA LEU A 171 5.31 -6.34 -1.14
C LEU A 171 6.46 -5.51 -1.73
N GLN A 172 6.16 -4.39 -2.38
CA GLN A 172 7.18 -3.43 -2.83
C GLN A 172 8.05 -2.96 -1.64
N GLU A 173 7.43 -2.65 -0.51
CA GLU A 173 8.15 -2.22 0.70
C GLU A 173 8.97 -3.37 1.31
N ASP A 174 8.44 -4.60 1.28
CA ASP A 174 9.16 -5.80 1.73
C ASP A 174 10.41 -6.07 0.88
N ILE A 175 10.33 -5.92 -0.45
CA ILE A 175 11.47 -6.08 -1.36
C ILE A 175 12.53 -4.98 -1.12
N ASN A 176 12.08 -3.73 -0.91
CA ASN A 176 12.98 -2.60 -0.68
C ASN A 176 13.67 -2.65 0.68
N TYR A 177 12.97 -3.14 1.70
CA TYR A 177 13.43 -3.23 3.09
C TYR A 177 13.10 -4.60 3.68
N PRO A 178 13.82 -5.66 3.27
CA PRO A 178 13.47 -7.02 3.62
C PRO A 178 13.62 -7.34 5.11
N MET A 179 12.66 -8.08 5.62
CA MET A 179 12.71 -8.71 6.95
C MET A 179 13.77 -9.85 6.98
N PRO A 180 14.33 -10.19 8.15
CA PRO A 180 14.11 -9.58 9.47
C PRO A 180 15.00 -8.36 9.73
N ARG A 181 15.89 -8.00 8.79
CA ARG A 181 16.83 -6.88 8.99
C ARG A 181 16.10 -5.55 9.12
N TYR A 182 15.06 -5.35 8.31
CA TYR A 182 14.15 -4.22 8.39
C TYR A 182 12.75 -4.71 8.77
N GLN A 183 11.79 -3.78 8.80
CA GLN A 183 10.40 -4.12 9.12
C GLN A 183 9.60 -4.61 7.91
N GLY A 184 10.05 -4.32 6.69
CA GLY A 184 9.35 -4.70 5.46
C GLY A 184 7.87 -4.38 5.51
N ARG A 185 7.02 -5.36 5.15
CA ARG A 185 5.55 -5.18 5.16
C ARG A 185 4.94 -4.92 6.54
N LYS A 186 5.64 -5.16 7.66
CA LYS A 186 5.15 -4.79 9.01
C LYS A 186 4.91 -3.29 9.12
N MET A 187 5.73 -2.46 8.47
CA MET A 187 5.63 -1.01 8.55
C MET A 187 4.37 -0.45 7.89
N PRO A 188 4.06 -0.77 6.62
CA PRO A 188 2.81 -0.37 5.99
C PRO A 188 1.57 -0.78 6.77
N PHE A 189 1.46 -2.04 7.18
CA PHE A 189 0.31 -2.50 7.97
C PHE A 189 0.19 -1.81 9.32
N SER A 190 1.31 -1.41 9.93
CA SER A 190 1.27 -0.57 11.13
C SER A 190 0.61 0.78 10.86
N ARG A 191 0.93 1.45 9.74
CA ARG A 191 0.28 2.73 9.39
C ARG A 191 -1.20 2.57 9.11
N TYR A 192 -1.59 1.48 8.45
CA TYR A 192 -3.00 1.19 8.16
C TYR A 192 -3.80 0.97 9.44
N LEU A 193 -3.23 0.26 10.42
CA LEU A 193 -3.85 0.03 11.71
C LEU A 193 -3.82 1.27 12.61
N GLU A 194 -2.77 2.09 12.53
CA GLU A 194 -2.73 3.40 13.22
C GLU A 194 -3.86 4.32 12.76
N ALA A 195 -4.21 4.30 11.46
CA ALA A 195 -5.35 5.06 10.95
C ALA A 195 -6.67 4.63 11.60
N LEU A 196 -6.84 3.34 11.90
CA LEU A 196 -8.01 2.87 12.66
C LEU A 196 -7.94 3.26 14.14
N HIS A 197 -6.74 3.27 14.72
CA HIS A 197 -6.52 3.66 16.10
C HIS A 197 -6.85 5.13 16.37
N CYS A 198 -6.72 6.02 15.38
CA CYS A 198 -7.13 7.43 15.48
C CYS A 198 -8.61 7.64 15.82
N PHE A 199 -9.47 6.62 15.66
CA PHE A 199 -10.87 6.74 16.07
C PHE A 199 -11.11 6.54 17.58
N GLU A 200 -10.11 6.06 18.31
CA GLU A 200 -10.20 5.64 19.71
C GLU A 200 -9.07 6.22 20.57
N SER A 201 -8.29 7.15 20.02
CA SER A 201 -7.13 7.80 20.65
C SER A 201 -7.12 9.30 20.33
N ASP A 202 -6.18 10.02 20.93
CA ASP A 202 -5.93 11.44 20.64
C ASP A 202 -5.06 11.64 19.38
N HIS A 203 -4.61 10.55 18.74
CA HIS A 203 -3.82 10.60 17.52
C HIS A 203 -4.65 10.98 16.30
N THR A 204 -4.04 11.70 15.36
CA THR A 204 -4.76 12.23 14.19
C THR A 204 -4.38 11.53 12.88
N LEU A 205 -5.27 11.62 11.89
CA LEU A 205 -5.00 11.04 10.57
C LEU A 205 -3.80 11.70 9.87
N ASP A 206 -3.59 13.01 10.05
CA ASP A 206 -2.44 13.72 9.49
C ASP A 206 -1.12 13.28 10.13
N GLU A 207 -1.10 12.91 11.41
CA GLU A 207 0.05 12.27 12.06
C GLU A 207 0.38 10.93 11.39
N VAL A 208 -0.63 10.08 11.14
CA VAL A 208 -0.45 8.78 10.47
C VAL A 208 0.09 8.95 9.05
N ILE A 209 -0.48 9.88 8.28
CA ILE A 209 -0.03 10.17 6.91
C ILE A 209 1.41 10.68 6.94
N SER A 210 1.73 11.62 7.84
CA SER A 210 3.10 12.14 7.98
C SER A 210 4.08 11.02 8.33
N ARG A 211 3.70 10.11 9.25
CA ARG A 211 4.49 8.92 9.63
C ARG A 211 4.74 7.98 8.44
N ALA A 212 3.79 7.86 7.52
CA ALA A 212 3.94 7.07 6.28
C ALA A 212 4.84 7.74 5.23
N LEU A 213 5.10 9.05 5.33
CA LEU A 213 5.91 9.83 4.40
C LEU A 213 7.35 10.04 4.84
N VAL A 214 7.69 9.70 6.10
CA VAL A 214 9.03 9.85 6.66
C VAL A 214 10.03 9.01 5.85
N GLU A 215 11.14 9.63 5.49
CA GLU A 215 12.27 8.98 4.83
C GLU A 215 13.44 8.83 5.80
N GLY A 216 14.20 7.75 5.67
CA GLY A 216 15.45 7.53 6.40
C GLY A 216 15.33 6.66 7.65
N TYR A 217 14.37 6.94 8.54
CA TYR A 217 14.16 6.16 9.77
C TYR A 217 12.67 5.90 10.02
N PRO A 218 12.31 4.66 10.43
CA PRO A 218 10.93 4.36 10.78
C PRO A 218 10.55 5.14 12.05
N PRO A 219 9.37 5.77 12.10
CA PRO A 219 8.90 6.43 13.31
C PRO A 219 8.67 5.42 14.44
N SER A 220 8.91 5.84 15.69
CA SER A 220 8.67 5.03 16.88
C SER A 220 7.21 4.61 17.01
N ASP A 221 6.99 3.43 17.60
CA ASP A 221 5.67 2.92 17.94
C ASP A 221 4.95 3.85 18.91
N TRP A 222 3.63 3.95 18.77
CA TRP A 222 2.77 4.60 19.76
C TRP A 222 2.62 3.70 20.99
N ILE A 223 2.70 4.29 22.18
CA ILE A 223 2.77 3.55 23.45
C ILE A 223 1.39 2.95 23.82
N ASP A 224 0.33 3.58 23.36
CA ASP A 224 -1.08 3.25 23.58
C ASP A 224 -1.69 2.32 22.52
N MET A 225 -0.93 1.96 21.48
CA MET A 225 -1.39 1.04 20.43
C MET A 225 -0.73 -0.34 20.55
N ASP A 226 -1.52 -1.41 20.37
CA ASP A 226 -1.01 -2.78 20.31
C ASP A 226 -0.46 -3.15 18.92
N TYR A 227 0.86 -3.33 18.83
CA TYR A 227 1.56 -3.81 17.63
C TYR A 227 1.88 -5.33 17.65
N SER A 228 1.28 -6.11 18.56
CA SER A 228 1.52 -7.55 18.71
C SER A 228 1.30 -8.35 17.42
N PHE A 229 0.44 -7.87 16.52
CA PHE A 229 0.17 -8.49 15.22
C PHE A 229 1.45 -8.71 14.38
N ARG A 230 2.48 -7.84 14.55
CA ARG A 230 3.76 -7.94 13.82
C ARG A 230 4.50 -9.23 14.12
N ARG A 231 4.25 -9.87 15.27
CA ARG A 231 4.88 -11.15 15.65
C ARG A 231 4.44 -12.31 14.76
N PHE A 232 3.33 -12.16 14.05
CA PHE A 232 2.78 -13.19 13.17
C PHE A 232 3.13 -12.96 11.69
N ILE A 233 3.99 -12.00 11.39
CA ILE A 233 4.44 -11.66 10.04
C ILE A 233 5.88 -12.15 9.87
N ASN A 234 6.06 -13.09 8.93
CA ASN A 234 7.33 -13.74 8.61
C ASN A 234 7.88 -13.35 7.25
#